data_AF-K1T9X0-F1
#
_entry.id   AF-K1T9X0-F1
#
_cell.length_a   1.000
_cell.length_b   1.000
_cell.length_c   1.000
_cell.angle_alpha   90.00
_cell.angle_beta   90.00
_cell.angle_gamma   90.00
#
_symmetry.space_group_name_H-M   'P 1'
#
loop_
_entity.id
_entity.type
_entity.pdbx_description
1 polymer ?
#
loop_
_entity_poly.entity_id
_entity_poly.type
_entity_poly.pdbx_seq_one_letter_code
_entity_poly.pdbx_strand_id
1 'polypeptide(L)'
;KFTQAAVGLFGSGWVWLVADRSGRLSILARSNAGNPLTEGLRPVLTIDVWEHAYYIDYRNRRADFVEAFWGLVDWRKVADLCIPKRYACTACDYVYDPEKGDPETGIAPGTPFEEIPDDWTCPVCGLYKDAFRAVGE
;
A
#
# COMPACT_ATOMS: atom_id res chain seq x y z
N LYS A 1 13.10 -9.28 10.08
CA LYS A 1 13.27 -9.43 8.61
C LYS A 1 13.46 -8.08 7.92
N PHE A 2 12.57 -7.09 8.13
CA PHE A 2 12.69 -5.77 7.49
C PHE A 2 13.99 -5.03 7.88
N THR A 3 14.29 -4.91 9.17
CA THR A 3 15.56 -4.31 9.66
C THR A 3 16.78 -4.99 9.05
N GLN A 4 16.77 -6.32 8.96
CA GLN A 4 17.87 -7.08 8.36
C GLN A 4 18.06 -6.73 6.88
N ALA A 5 16.97 -6.58 6.11
CA ALA A 5 17.04 -6.15 4.72
C ALA A 5 17.55 -4.70 4.60
N ALA A 6 17.09 -3.77 5.44
CA ALA A 6 17.50 -2.37 5.41
C ALA A 6 18.97 -2.17 5.78
N VAL A 7 19.43 -2.85 6.84
CA VAL A 7 20.84 -2.82 7.25
C VAL A 7 21.73 -3.53 6.23
N GLY A 8 21.29 -4.66 5.68
CA GLY A 8 22.06 -5.50 4.77
C GLY A 8 22.08 -5.08 3.30
N LEU A 9 21.25 -4.11 2.87
CA LEU A 9 21.24 -3.66 1.48
C LEU A 9 22.57 -2.99 1.13
N PHE A 10 23.31 -3.54 0.16
CA PHE A 10 24.59 -2.96 -0.23
C PHE A 10 24.40 -1.73 -1.14
N GLY A 11 25.17 -0.67 -0.86
CA GLY A 11 25.10 0.59 -1.61
C GLY A 11 23.82 1.39 -1.33
N SER A 12 23.34 2.06 -2.37
CA SER A 12 22.14 2.92 -2.35
C SER A 12 20.88 2.13 -2.70
N GLY A 13 19.77 2.43 -2.02
CA GLY A 13 18.50 1.79 -2.31
C GLY A 13 17.43 2.01 -1.25
N TRP A 14 16.39 1.20 -1.38
CA TRP A 14 15.16 1.29 -0.59
C TRP A 14 14.74 -0.10 -0.13
N VAL A 15 14.13 -0.17 1.05
CA VAL A 15 13.47 -1.39 1.53
C VAL A 15 12.00 -1.10 1.74
N TRP A 16 11.17 -1.99 1.20
CA TRP A 16 9.73 -1.84 1.09
C TRP A 16 9.04 -3.01 1.80
N LEU A 17 7.95 -2.70 2.50
CA LEU A 17 6.90 -3.66 2.79
C LEU A 17 5.88 -3.45 1.69
N VAL A 18 5.47 -4.52 1.03
CA VAL A 18 4.56 -4.47 -0.11
C VAL A 18 3.46 -5.50 0.05
N ALA A 19 2.27 -5.19 -0.45
CA ALA A 19 1.16 -6.11 -0.58
C ALA A 19 0.99 -6.51 -2.05
N ASP A 20 0.72 -7.79 -2.31
CA ASP A 20 0.21 -8.24 -3.60
C ASP A 20 -1.33 -8.02 -3.68
N ARG A 21 -1.92 -8.31 -4.84
CA ARG A 21 -3.38 -8.16 -5.06
C ARG A 21 -4.25 -9.00 -4.13
N SER A 22 -3.70 -10.06 -3.53
CA SER A 22 -4.41 -10.89 -2.55
C SER A 22 -4.29 -10.35 -1.12
N GLY A 23 -3.64 -9.20 -0.92
CA GLY A 23 -3.37 -8.63 0.40
C GLY A 23 -2.18 -9.30 1.12
N ARG A 24 -1.48 -10.23 0.47
CA ARG A 24 -0.33 -10.91 1.09
C ARG A 24 0.87 -9.98 1.13
N LEU A 25 1.43 -9.84 2.33
CA LEU A 25 2.59 -8.99 2.58
C LEU A 25 3.92 -9.68 2.28
N SER A 26 4.84 -8.94 1.70
CA SER A 26 6.24 -9.35 1.49
C SER A 26 7.20 -8.18 1.67
N ILE A 27 8.48 -8.48 1.88
CA ILE A 27 9.54 -7.48 2.03
C ILE A 27 10.41 -7.50 0.78
N LEU A 28 10.65 -6.33 0.23
CA LEU A 28 11.40 -6.14 -1.00
C LEU A 28 12.53 -5.14 -0.79
N ALA A 29 13.72 -5.48 -1.30
CA ALA A 29 14.85 -4.57 -1.32
C ALA A 29 15.15 -4.20 -2.77
N ARG A 30 15.35 -2.92 -3.07
CA ARG A 30 15.63 -2.44 -4.43
C ARG A 30 16.80 -1.48 -4.40
N SER A 31 17.77 -1.72 -5.28
CA SER A 31 18.91 -0.82 -5.44
C SER A 31 18.50 0.43 -6.21
N ASN A 32 19.21 1.53 -5.95
CA ASN A 32 19.03 2.83 -6.59
C ASN A 32 17.57 3.33 -6.49
N ALA A 33 16.91 3.51 -7.63
CA ALA A 33 15.54 4.00 -7.74
C ALA A 33 14.52 2.89 -8.05
N GLY A 34 14.86 1.61 -7.84
CA GLY A 34 13.94 0.51 -8.11
C GLY A 34 12.66 0.63 -7.27
N ASN A 35 11.52 0.45 -7.93
CA ASN A 35 10.21 0.78 -7.36
C ASN A 35 9.23 -0.39 -7.55
N PRO A 36 8.67 -0.98 -6.47
CA PRO A 36 7.72 -2.10 -6.56
C PRO A 36 6.45 -1.81 -7.37
N LEU A 37 6.10 -0.54 -7.60
CA LEU A 37 4.97 -0.17 -8.46
C LEU A 37 5.14 -0.69 -9.90
N THR A 38 6.38 -0.83 -10.40
CA THR A 38 6.63 -1.40 -11.74
C THR A 38 6.38 -2.90 -11.82
N GLU A 39 6.18 -3.56 -10.66
CA GLU A 39 5.93 -4.99 -10.51
C GLU A 39 4.46 -5.28 -10.14
N GLY A 40 3.60 -4.26 -10.17
CA GLY A 40 2.19 -4.39 -9.78
C GLY A 40 1.99 -4.66 -8.29
N LEU A 41 2.99 -4.38 -7.46
CA LEU A 41 2.94 -4.52 -6.01
C LEU A 41 2.56 -3.18 -5.38
N ARG A 42 1.73 -3.22 -4.34
CA ARG A 42 1.31 -2.05 -3.59
C ARG A 42 2.31 -1.76 -2.46
N PRO A 43 3.04 -0.64 -2.47
CA PRO A 43 3.90 -0.27 -1.36
C PRO A 43 3.07 0.14 -0.15
N VAL A 44 3.38 -0.42 1.03
CA VAL A 44 2.67 -0.12 2.29
C VAL A 44 3.55 0.55 3.34
N LEU A 45 4.86 0.29 3.31
CA LEU A 45 5.87 1.00 4.10
C LEU A 45 7.16 1.04 3.30
N THR A 46 7.94 2.11 3.43
CA THR A 46 9.25 2.24 2.78
C THR A 46 10.25 2.90 3.72
N ILE A 47 11.52 2.54 3.55
CA ILE A 47 12.66 3.26 4.13
C ILE A 47 13.70 3.54 3.05
N ASP A 48 14.14 4.79 2.99
CA ASP A 48 15.30 5.21 2.20
C ASP A 48 16.58 4.82 2.97
N VAL A 49 17.44 4.01 2.36
CA VAL A 49 18.75 3.67 2.93
C VAL A 49 19.92 4.19 2.09
N TRP A 50 19.67 5.16 1.20
CA TRP A 50 20.72 6.01 0.65
C TRP A 50 21.39 6.79 1.78
N GLU A 51 22.71 6.96 1.72
CA GLU A 51 23.45 7.65 2.78
C GLU A 51 22.92 9.07 3.03
N HIS A 52 22.48 9.79 1.99
CA HIS A 52 21.89 11.13 2.16
C HIS A 52 20.68 11.17 3.11
N ALA A 53 19.99 10.05 3.34
CA ALA A 53 18.81 10.00 4.19
C ALA A 53 19.14 10.01 5.69
N TYR A 54 20.38 9.64 6.07
CA TYR A 54 20.76 9.46 7.47
C TYR A 54 22.17 9.92 7.83
N TYR A 55 23.02 10.26 6.85
CA TYR A 55 24.45 10.45 7.11
C TYR A 55 24.72 11.62 8.08
N ILE A 56 23.92 12.68 8.05
CA ILE A 56 24.10 13.87 8.90
C ILE A 56 23.91 13.55 10.40
N ASP A 57 23.03 12.62 10.75
CA ASP A 57 22.76 12.28 12.15
C ASP A 57 23.47 10.99 12.59
N TYR A 58 23.60 10.03 11.68
CA TYR A 58 24.06 8.67 12.01
C TYR A 58 25.42 8.31 11.39
N ARG A 59 25.92 9.07 10.41
CA ARG A 59 27.14 8.74 9.64
C ARG A 59 27.08 7.31 9.12
N ASN A 60 28.07 6.47 9.44
CA ASN A 60 28.11 5.06 9.04
C ASN A 60 27.18 4.14 9.85
N ARG A 61 26.49 4.66 10.88
CA ARG A 61 25.65 3.86 11.79
C ARG A 61 24.23 3.68 11.23
N ARG A 62 24.15 3.03 10.05
CA ARG A 62 22.85 2.73 9.42
C ARG A 62 21.90 1.95 10.34
N ALA A 63 22.44 1.03 11.14
CA ALA A 63 21.63 0.25 12.09
C ALA A 63 20.88 1.16 13.09
N ASP A 64 21.57 2.17 13.64
CA ASP A 64 20.97 3.14 14.57
C ASP A 64 19.87 3.97 13.88
N PHE A 65 20.07 4.36 12.61
CA PHE A 65 19.05 5.05 11.81
C PHE A 65 17.80 4.19 11.61
N VAL A 66 17.98 2.92 11.22
CA VAL A 66 16.86 1.98 11.01
C VAL A 66 16.12 1.71 12.33
N GLU A 67 16.82 1.69 13.46
CA GLU A 67 16.19 1.55 14.78
C GLU A 67 15.33 2.78 15.12
N ALA A 68 15.87 3.99 14.91
CA ALA A 68 15.13 5.24 15.13
C ALA A 68 13.91 5.36 14.22
N PHE A 69 14.00 4.89 12.97
CA PHE A 69 12.90 4.87 12.00
C PHE A 69 11.63 4.22 12.56
N TRP A 70 11.74 3.11 13.31
CA TRP A 70 10.57 2.42 13.87
C TRP A 70 9.75 3.26 14.84
N GLY A 71 10.39 4.22 15.53
CA GLY A 71 9.71 5.17 16.42
C GLY A 71 8.93 6.27 15.68
N LEU A 72 9.14 6.42 14.37
CA LEU A 72 8.56 7.49 13.55
C LEU A 72 7.51 7.00 12.54
N VAL A 73 7.33 5.68 12.41
CA VAL A 73 6.36 5.12 11.47
C VAL A 73 4.94 5.49 11.87
N ASP A 74 4.20 6.10 10.94
CA ASP A 74 2.75 6.26 11.06
C ASP A 74 2.06 4.92 10.75
N TRP A 75 1.83 4.14 11.80
CA TRP A 75 1.19 2.83 11.69
C TRP A 75 -0.27 2.89 11.25
N ARG A 76 -0.98 4.01 11.50
CA ARG A 76 -2.35 4.18 10.98
C ARG A 76 -2.31 4.27 9.47
N LYS A 77 -1.35 5.04 8.94
CA LYS A 77 -1.17 5.13 7.48
C LYS A 77 -0.75 3.81 6.86
N VAL A 78 0.11 3.03 7.53
CA VAL A 78 0.49 1.69 7.07
C VAL A 78 -0.73 0.75 7.04
N ALA A 79 -1.58 0.77 8.09
CA ALA A 79 -2.79 -0.04 8.14
C ALA A 79 -3.78 0.31 7.01
N ASP A 80 -4.02 1.60 6.77
CA ASP A 80 -4.80 2.12 5.63
C ASP A 80 -4.28 1.64 4.26
N LEU A 81 -2.97 1.38 4.17
CA LEU A 81 -2.32 0.88 2.95
C LEU A 81 -2.25 -0.65 2.88
N CYS A 82 -2.43 -1.36 3.98
CA CYS A 82 -2.49 -2.82 3.99
C CYS A 82 -3.89 -3.32 3.61
N ILE A 83 -4.94 -2.64 4.07
CA ILE A 83 -6.33 -3.07 3.91
C ILE A 83 -6.98 -2.24 2.79
N PRO A 84 -7.50 -2.86 1.72
CA PRO A 84 -8.30 -2.15 0.73
C PRO A 84 -9.53 -1.51 1.39
N LYS A 85 -9.78 -0.22 1.14
CA LYS A 85 -10.94 0.47 1.71
C LYS A 85 -12.22 -0.06 1.07
N ARG A 86 -13.21 -0.34 1.91
CA ARG A 86 -14.57 -0.66 1.46
C ARG A 86 -15.32 0.63 1.20
N TYR A 87 -16.29 0.57 0.30
CA TYR A 87 -17.05 1.74 -0.12
C TYR A 87 -18.54 1.43 -0.09
N ALA A 88 -19.32 2.24 0.61
CA ALA A 88 -20.77 2.10 0.69
C ALA A 88 -21.47 3.07 -0.26
N CYS A 89 -22.44 2.57 -1.01
CA CYS A 89 -23.35 3.39 -1.79
C CYS A 89 -24.24 4.19 -0.85
N THR A 90 -24.29 5.52 -1.01
CA THR A 90 -25.04 6.41 -0.12
C THR A 90 -26.56 6.33 -0.26
N ALA A 91 -27.07 5.61 -1.28
CA ALA A 91 -28.50 5.52 -1.54
C ALA A 91 -29.14 4.18 -1.16
N CYS A 92 -28.38 3.08 -1.18
CA CYS A 92 -28.92 1.73 -0.96
C CYS A 92 -28.07 0.87 -0.01
N ASP A 93 -27.04 1.45 0.60
CA ASP A 93 -26.13 0.81 1.54
C ASP A 93 -25.36 -0.42 1.00
N TYR A 94 -25.39 -0.66 -0.31
CA TYR A 94 -24.53 -1.66 -0.95
C TYR A 94 -23.05 -1.33 -0.66
N VAL A 95 -22.32 -2.31 -0.13
CA VAL A 95 -20.89 -2.18 0.18
C VAL A 95 -20.07 -2.88 -0.89
N TYR A 96 -19.29 -2.12 -1.66
CA TYR A 96 -18.22 -2.66 -2.47
C TYR A 96 -17.08 -3.12 -1.58
N ASP A 97 -16.74 -4.39 -1.73
CA ASP A 97 -15.65 -5.05 -1.03
C ASP A 97 -14.54 -5.40 -2.03
N PRO A 98 -13.39 -4.73 -2.00
CA PRO A 98 -12.31 -4.99 -2.95
C PRO A 98 -11.86 -6.45 -2.94
N GLU A 99 -11.94 -7.17 -1.81
CA GLU A 99 -11.57 -8.60 -1.76
C GLU A 99 -12.48 -9.47 -2.64
N LYS A 100 -13.73 -9.05 -2.82
CA LYS A 100 -14.72 -9.76 -3.63
C LYS A 100 -14.80 -9.22 -5.06
N GLY A 101 -14.53 -7.93 -5.24
CA GLY A 101 -14.78 -7.24 -6.51
C GLY A 101 -16.28 -7.21 -6.83
N ASP A 102 -16.58 -7.15 -8.12
CA ASP A 102 -17.93 -7.30 -8.68
C ASP A 102 -17.85 -8.09 -10.00
N PRO A 103 -17.64 -9.43 -9.93
CA PRO A 103 -17.37 -10.24 -11.12
C PRO A 103 -18.55 -10.27 -12.11
N GLU A 104 -19.78 -10.07 -11.63
CA GLU A 104 -20.98 -10.04 -12.48
C GLU A 104 -20.94 -8.85 -13.46
N THR A 105 -20.36 -7.72 -13.03
CA THR A 105 -20.17 -6.53 -13.87
C THR A 105 -18.75 -6.41 -14.42
N GLY A 106 -17.92 -7.47 -14.30
CA GLY A 106 -16.56 -7.51 -14.84
C GLY A 106 -15.45 -6.90 -13.96
N ILE A 107 -15.73 -6.59 -12.69
CA ILE A 107 -14.71 -6.13 -11.73
C ILE A 107 -14.13 -7.35 -11.00
N ALA A 108 -12.85 -7.62 -11.22
CA ALA A 108 -12.20 -8.78 -10.63
C ALA A 108 -12.04 -8.66 -9.09
N PRO A 109 -12.03 -9.78 -8.35
CA PRO A 109 -11.62 -9.78 -6.95
C PRO A 109 -10.20 -9.19 -6.78
N GLY A 110 -10.02 -8.37 -5.75
CA GLY A 110 -8.80 -7.65 -5.46
C GLY A 110 -8.69 -6.27 -6.10
N THR A 111 -9.66 -5.82 -6.92
CA THR A 111 -9.63 -4.49 -7.54
C THR A 111 -9.95 -3.39 -6.51
N PRO A 112 -9.03 -2.45 -6.23
CA PRO A 112 -9.32 -1.29 -5.38
C PRO A 112 -10.44 -0.45 -5.96
N PHE A 113 -11.25 0.18 -5.10
CA PHE A 113 -12.37 1.02 -5.56
C PHE A 113 -11.90 2.15 -6.49
N GLU A 114 -10.72 2.71 -6.23
CA GLU A 114 -10.10 3.76 -7.02
C GLU A 114 -9.79 3.30 -8.45
N GLU A 115 -9.50 2.01 -8.66
CA GLU A 115 -9.17 1.41 -9.96
C GLU A 115 -10.40 0.93 -10.75
N ILE A 116 -11.60 0.93 -10.15
CA ILE A 116 -12.84 0.62 -10.86
C ILE A 116 -13.07 1.66 -11.98
N PRO A 117 -13.52 1.27 -13.18
CA PRO A 117 -13.93 2.20 -14.23
C PRO A 117 -14.97 3.23 -13.76
N ASP A 118 -14.93 4.45 -14.30
CA ASP A 118 -15.84 5.53 -13.89
C ASP A 118 -17.30 5.30 -14.35
N ASP A 119 -17.49 4.46 -15.36
CA ASP A 119 -18.81 4.05 -15.88
C ASP A 119 -19.42 2.87 -15.11
N TRP A 120 -18.69 2.28 -14.16
CA TRP A 120 -19.27 1.29 -13.25
C TRP A 120 -20.36 1.93 -12.39
N THR A 121 -21.44 1.18 -12.18
CA THR A 121 -22.60 1.61 -11.40
C THR A 121 -22.89 0.60 -10.31
N CYS A 122 -23.51 1.07 -9.23
CA CYS A 122 -23.95 0.23 -8.13
C CYS A 122 -24.87 -0.89 -8.66
N PRO A 123 -24.57 -2.17 -8.40
CA PRO A 123 -25.37 -3.29 -8.90
C PRO A 123 -26.78 -3.37 -8.29
N VAL A 124 -27.03 -2.64 -7.20
CA VAL A 124 -28.32 -2.61 -6.50
C VAL A 124 -29.22 -1.47 -6.99
N CYS A 125 -28.69 -0.26 -7.15
CA CYS A 125 -29.51 0.93 -7.44
C CYS A 125 -29.14 1.69 -8.73
N GLY A 126 -28.07 1.29 -9.42
CA GLY A 126 -27.64 1.90 -10.68
C GLY A 126 -26.99 3.28 -10.57
N LEU A 127 -26.75 3.79 -9.34
CA LEU A 127 -25.99 5.04 -9.17
C LEU A 127 -24.53 4.88 -9.54
N TYR A 128 -23.94 5.95 -10.03
CA TYR A 128 -22.53 6.00 -10.40
C TYR A 128 -21.59 5.94 -9.18
N LYS A 129 -20.32 5.68 -9.47
CA LYS A 129 -19.22 5.58 -8.52
C LYS A 129 -19.08 6.79 -7.59
N ASP A 130 -19.49 7.98 -8.02
CA ASP A 130 -19.45 9.22 -7.24
C ASP A 130 -20.43 9.24 -6.05
N ALA A 131 -21.44 8.37 -6.05
CA ALA A 131 -22.39 8.15 -4.96
C ALA A 131 -21.84 7.21 -3.87
N PHE A 132 -20.57 6.80 -3.92
CA PHE A 132 -19.97 5.96 -2.89
C PHE A 132 -19.11 6.77 -1.93
N ARG A 133 -19.05 6.31 -0.67
CA ARG A 133 -18.17 6.88 0.36
C ARG A 133 -17.38 5.77 1.02
N ALA A 134 -16.11 6.07 1.33
CA ALA A 134 -15.27 5.14 2.05
C ALA A 134 -15.89 4.84 3.42
N VAL A 135 -15.89 3.57 3.80
CA VAL A 135 -16.32 3.09 5.11
C VAL A 135 -15.11 2.43 5.79
N GLY A 136 -14.80 2.86 7.01
CA GLY A 136 -13.75 2.32 7.88
C GLY A 136 -13.72 3.05 9.24
N GLU A 137 -13.19 2.49 10.33
CA GLU A 137 -12.55 1.18 10.57
C GLU A 137 -13.53 0.12 11.10
#